data_AF-A0A536ZRF6-F1
#
_entry.id   AF-A0A536ZRF6-F1
#
_cell.length_a   1.000
_cell.length_b   1.000
_cell.length_c   1.000
_cell.angle_alpha   90.00
_cell.angle_beta   90.00
_cell.angle_gamma   90.00
#
_symmetry.space_group_name_H-M   'P 1'
#
loop_
_entity.id
_entity.type
_entity.pdbx_description
1 polymer ?
#
loop_
_entity_poly.entity_id
_entity_poly.type
_entity_poly.pdbx_seq_one_letter_code
_entity_poly.pdbx_strand_id
1 'polypeptide(L)'
;MPRVRRAYEEWGYNGGVDDGDVVYVAEAADAVVGLVRRTHEYGVTMLRGMHVAPGDQRRGIGSSLLSAFTHDLAKRACFCVLSIA
;
A
#
# COMPACT_ATOMS: atom_id res chain seq x y z
N MET A 1 -2.04 13.09 4.45
CA MET A 1 -0.90 12.67 3.59
C MET A 1 -1.10 13.06 2.12
N PRO A 2 -0.75 14.29 1.69
CA PRO A 2 -1.06 14.78 0.34
C PRO A 2 -0.39 13.98 -0.80
N ARG A 3 0.89 13.60 -0.65
CA ARG A 3 1.64 12.87 -1.71
C ARG A 3 1.07 11.49 -2.03
N VAL A 4 0.57 10.77 -1.01
CA VAL A 4 0.01 9.42 -1.16
C VAL A 4 -1.33 9.47 -1.87
N ARG A 5 -2.20 10.42 -1.48
CA ARG A 5 -3.49 10.65 -2.14
C ARG A 5 -3.29 10.99 -3.61
N ARG A 6 -2.37 11.92 -3.90
CA ARG A 6 -2.00 12.28 -5.27
C ARG A 6 -1.51 11.08 -6.09
N ALA A 7 -0.63 10.24 -5.55
CA ALA A 7 -0.16 9.05 -6.26
C ALA A 7 -1.30 8.08 -6.58
N TYR A 8 -2.20 7.83 -5.63
CA TYR A 8 -3.39 7.01 -5.89
C TYR A 8 -4.34 7.61 -6.94
N GLU A 9 -4.58 8.91 -6.89
CA GLU A 9 -5.41 9.63 -7.88
C GLU A 9 -4.80 9.50 -9.29
N GLU A 10 -3.49 9.71 -9.42
CA GLU A 10 -2.76 9.55 -10.69
C GLU A 10 -2.83 8.10 -11.23
N TRP A 11 -2.95 7.11 -10.35
CA TRP A 11 -3.10 5.69 -10.72
C TRP A 11 -4.56 5.22 -10.82
N GLY A 12 -5.54 6.10 -10.62
CA GLY A 12 -6.97 5.78 -10.68
C GLY A 12 -7.48 4.90 -9.53
N TYR A 13 -6.77 4.88 -8.38
CA TYR A 13 -7.16 4.11 -7.21
C TYR A 13 -8.10 4.89 -6.28
N ASN A 14 -9.29 4.33 -6.02
CA ASN A 14 -10.36 5.01 -5.27
C ASN A 14 -10.56 4.52 -3.83
N GLY A 15 -9.66 3.69 -3.29
CA GLY A 15 -9.84 3.05 -1.98
C GLY A 15 -9.59 3.96 -0.76
N GLY A 16 -9.39 5.26 -0.96
CA GLY A 16 -9.16 6.24 0.10
C GLY A 16 -7.85 6.03 0.88
N VAL A 17 -7.61 6.90 1.85
CA VAL A 17 -6.56 6.80 2.89
C VAL A 17 -7.15 7.42 4.14
N ASP A 18 -7.14 6.70 5.26
CA ASP A 18 -7.61 7.22 6.55
C ASP A 18 -6.42 7.59 7.44
N ASP A 19 -6.63 8.52 8.38
CA ASP A 19 -5.55 9.02 9.24
C ASP A 19 -4.99 7.94 10.20
N GLY A 20 -5.75 6.87 10.44
CA GLY A 20 -5.31 5.70 11.21
C GLY A 20 -4.51 4.67 10.42
N ASP A 21 -4.39 4.84 9.10
CA ASP A 21 -3.66 3.91 8.24
C ASP A 21 -2.16 4.06 8.42
N VAL A 22 -1.45 2.92 8.45
CA VAL A 22 0.00 2.92 8.26
C VAL A 22 0.29 2.68 6.79
N VAL A 23 0.93 3.65 6.14
CA VAL A 23 1.23 3.62 4.71
C VAL A 23 2.72 3.34 4.53
N TYR A 24 3.03 2.27 3.79
CA TYR A 24 4.38 1.95 3.35
C TYR A 24 4.53 2.48 1.93
N VAL A 25 5.62 3.21 1.68
CA VAL A 25 5.86 3.91 0.41
C VAL A 25 7.21 3.47 -0.13
N ALA A 26 7.25 3.16 -1.43
CA ALA A 26 8.47 3.00 -2.20
C ALA A 26 8.68 4.28 -3.01
N GLU A 27 9.88 4.85 -2.87
CA GLU A 27 10.25 6.11 -3.51
C GLU A 27 11.44 5.88 -4.44
N ALA A 28 11.44 6.56 -5.59
CA ALA A 28 12.56 6.62 -6.51
C ALA A 28 12.67 8.03 -7.10
N ALA A 29 13.85 8.65 -7.04
CA ALA A 29 14.08 10.01 -7.53
C ALA A 29 13.01 11.02 -7.07
N ASP A 30 12.71 11.01 -5.76
CA ASP A 30 11.68 11.83 -5.10
C ASP A 30 10.23 11.63 -5.56
N ALA A 31 9.97 10.60 -6.38
CA ALA A 31 8.63 10.20 -6.79
C ALA A 31 8.17 8.95 -6.01
N VAL A 32 6.88 8.93 -5.66
CA VAL A 32 6.23 7.72 -5.13
C VAL A 32 6.02 6.76 -6.30
N VAL A 33 6.66 5.59 -6.25
CA VAL A 33 6.59 4.56 -7.31
C VAL A 33 5.84 3.31 -6.89
N GLY A 34 5.51 3.20 -5.60
CA GLY A 34 4.62 2.16 -5.11
C GLY A 34 4.24 2.39 -3.67
N LEU A 35 3.16 1.77 -3.23
CA LEU A 35 2.68 1.90 -1.87
C LEU A 35 1.77 0.73 -1.47
N VAL A 36 1.61 0.52 -0.17
CA VAL A 36 0.63 -0.38 0.43
C VAL A 36 0.17 0.17 1.78
N ARG A 37 -1.08 -0.10 2.17
CA ARG A 37 -1.62 0.31 3.47
C ARG A 37 -1.86 -0.86 4.38
N ARG A 38 -1.53 -0.67 5.66
CA ARG A 38 -2.05 -1.44 6.78
C ARG A 38 -3.18 -0.67 7.42
N THR A 39 -4.38 -1.21 7.31
CA THR A 39 -5.60 -0.63 7.89
C THR A 39 -6.06 -1.51 9.05
N HIS A 40 -6.93 -0.95 9.89
CA HIS A 40 -7.63 -1.72 10.93
C HIS A 40 -9.13 -1.61 10.70
N GLU A 41 -9.75 -2.70 10.27
CA GLU A 41 -11.14 -2.75 9.86
C GLU A 41 -11.83 -3.87 10.66
N TYR A 42 -13.00 -3.60 11.25
CA TYR A 42 -13.79 -4.61 11.98
C TYR A 42 -13.00 -5.42 13.02
N GLY A 43 -12.01 -4.81 13.69
CA GLY A 43 -11.18 -5.47 14.70
C GLY A 43 -10.04 -6.32 14.13
N VAL A 44 -9.84 -6.35 12.81
CA VAL A 44 -8.77 -7.10 12.16
C VAL A 44 -7.79 -6.18 11.42
N THR A 45 -6.54 -6.63 11.30
CA THR A 45 -5.53 -5.93 10.50
C THR A 45 -5.68 -6.35 9.03
N MET A 46 -5.70 -5.39 8.12
CA MET A 46 -5.87 -5.65 6.69
C MET A 46 -4.73 -5.05 5.88
N LEU A 47 -4.40 -5.73 4.78
CA LEU A 47 -3.58 -5.18 3.70
C LEU A 47 -4.51 -4.60 2.62
N ARG A 48 -4.38 -3.30 2.35
CA ARG A 48 -5.20 -2.59 1.36
C ARG A 48 -4.36 -1.79 0.37
N GLY A 49 -4.89 -1.65 -0.84
CA GLY A 49 -4.41 -0.69 -1.83
C GLY A 49 -2.95 -0.88 -2.24
N MET A 50 -2.45 -2.12 -2.23
CA MET A 50 -1.13 -2.38 -2.78
C MET A 50 -1.12 -2.01 -4.27
N HIS A 51 -0.30 -1.03 -4.62
CA HIS A 51 -0.18 -0.55 -5.99
C HIS A 51 1.26 -0.14 -6.29
N VAL A 52 1.73 -0.45 -7.50
CA VAL A 52 3.04 -0.04 -8.02
C VAL A 52 2.79 0.68 -9.33
N ALA A 53 3.42 1.85 -9.50
CA ALA A 53 3.31 2.66 -10.69
C ALA A 53 3.52 1.79 -11.95
N PRO A 54 2.67 1.89 -12.99
CA PRO A 54 2.74 0.99 -14.14
C PRO A 54 4.13 0.86 -14.79
N GLY A 55 4.88 1.97 -14.88
CA GLY A 55 6.24 1.99 -15.43
C GLY A 55 7.32 1.35 -14.55
N ASP A 56 7.01 1.08 -13.28
CA ASP A 56 7.93 0.54 -12.27
C ASP A 56 7.60 -0.90 -11.86
N GLN A 57 6.57 -1.48 -12.46
CA GLN A 57 6.16 -2.86 -12.20
C GLN A 57 7.23 -3.87 -12.64
N ARG A 58 7.17 -5.07 -12.06
CA ARG A 58 8.10 -6.19 -12.33
C ARG A 58 9.57 -5.93 -11.98
N ARG A 59 9.85 -4.89 -11.18
CA ARG A 59 11.19 -4.56 -10.67
C ARG A 59 11.42 -4.98 -9.21
N GLY A 60 10.53 -5.80 -8.64
CA GLY A 60 10.62 -6.25 -7.24
C GLY A 60 10.09 -5.26 -6.18
N ILE A 61 9.60 -4.08 -6.58
CA ILE A 61 9.08 -3.05 -5.66
C ILE A 61 7.92 -3.59 -4.83
N GLY A 62 6.98 -4.30 -5.44
CA GLY A 62 5.85 -4.91 -4.71
C GLY A 62 6.33 -5.88 -3.62
N SER A 63 7.31 -6.73 -3.93
CA SER A 63 7.89 -7.66 -2.95
C SER A 63 8.61 -6.93 -1.82
N SER A 64 9.31 -5.84 -2.12
CA SER A 64 9.97 -5.01 -1.10
C SER A 64 8.96 -4.35 -0.16
N LEU A 65 7.88 -3.77 -0.72
CA LEU A 65 6.77 -3.21 0.05
C LEU A 65 6.12 -4.27 0.96
N LEU A 66 5.88 -5.47 0.43
CA LEU A 66 5.29 -6.56 1.21
C LEU A 66 6.23 -7.05 2.32
N SER A 67 7.54 -7.07 2.07
CA SER A 67 8.54 -7.41 3.08
C SER A 67 8.52 -6.40 4.24
N ALA A 68 8.54 -5.10 3.93
CA ALA A 68 8.43 -4.05 4.95
C ALA A 68 7.11 -4.14 5.73
N PHE A 69 5.99 -4.34 5.03
CA PHE A 69 4.68 -4.53 5.63
C PHE A 69 4.63 -5.71 6.61
N THR A 70 5.16 -6.87 6.19
CA THR A 70 5.10 -8.10 7.00
C THR A 70 6.07 -8.09 8.16
N HIS A 71 7.22 -7.40 8.02
CA HIS A 71 8.15 -7.15 9.12
C HIS A 71 7.44 -6.42 10.29
N ASP A 72 6.71 -5.35 9.99
CA ASP A 72 5.99 -4.53 10.96
C ASP A 72 4.73 -5.20 11.53
N LEU A 73 4.28 -6.30 10.91
CA LEU A 73 3.09 -7.02 11.34
C LEU A 73 3.31 -7.81 12.64
N ALA A 74 4.57 -8.10 13.01
CA ALA A 74 4.95 -8.74 14.28
C ALA A 74 4.12 -10.01 14.62
N LYS A 75 3.83 -10.85 13.61
CA LYS A 75 3.01 -12.08 13.70
C LYS A 75 1.51 -11.87 13.99
N ARG A 76 0.97 -10.66 13.86
CA ARG A 76 -0.48 -10.42 13.93
C ARG A 76 -1.18 -11.06 12.73
N ALA A 77 -2.40 -11.54 12.91
CA ALA A 77 -3.22 -11.98 11.78
C ALA A 77 -3.49 -10.78 10.86
N CYS A 78 -3.24 -10.97 9.56
CA CYS A 78 -3.54 -9.99 8.54
C CYS A 78 -4.25 -10.66 7.38
N PHE A 79 -5.27 -9.98 6.86
CA PHE A 79 -6.01 -10.46 5.72
C PHE A 79 -5.83 -9.50 4.54
N CYS A 80 -5.71 -10.07 3.35
CA CYS A 80 -5.86 -9.34 2.11
C CYS A 80 -7.13 -9.86 1.43
N VAL A 81 -7.97 -8.95 0.98
CA VAL A 81 -9.09 -9.31 0.10
C VAL A 81 -8.80 -8.67 -1.24
N LEU A 82 -8.65 -9.51 -2.26
CA LEU A 82 -8.59 -9.04 -3.63
C LEU A 82 -10.01 -8.61 -3.99
N SER A 83 -10.22 -7.31 -4.21
CA SER A 83 -11.41 -6.86 -4.93
C SER A 83 -11.24 -7.35 -6.36
N ILE A 84 -11.83 -8.50 -6.68
CA ILE A 84 -12.02 -8.94 -8.06
C ILE A 84 -13.03 -7.94 -8.63
N ALA A 85 -12.53 -6.97 -9.40
CA ALA A 85 -13.36 -6.13 -10.26
C ALA A 85 -13.63 -6.89 -11.57
#